data_AF-A0A8S9B4I5-F1
#
_entry.id   AF-A0A8S9B4I5-F1
#
_cell.length_a   1.000
_cell.length_b   1.000
_cell.length_c   1.000
_cell.angle_alpha   90.00
_cell.angle_beta   90.00
_cell.angle_gamma   90.00
#
_symmetry.space_group_name_H-M   'P 1'
#
loop_
_entity.id
_entity.type
_entity.pdbx_description
1 polymer ?
#
loop_
_entity_poly.entity_id
_entity_poly.type
_entity_poly.pdbx_seq_one_letter_code
_entity_poly.pdbx_strand_id
1 'polypeptide(L)'
;MSTFTPQVQKLWADAQTRPEWASTKFWEYIFSHNIFDGPEWVVSSQQPPTYDDGDLRRIDLVVENIDENANSAALMFMEAKRASATLDLVLEVEYQAFTACCAALYATGRESIWAMTCVGTRAKLWAYRRDDDYLTQFYPLSDNLSEKDEYVEYSSEVLTQLEYIQRNFVPPKEVFDKKPPSPRPATATLPEGWHDTEVVQVAGTSQSLRRAASGEMLRGGEPLSLAGQQQSTAQVIAEHSTLLTVTKILSDNGQLSYRCMRPDNKDIIVGQDQWIASDILQSGRIYQGYTYIGKSGTRYYTWTLEAKRREAAR
;
A
#
# COMPACT_ATOMS: atom_id res chain seq x y z
N MET A 1 -34.29 4.26 -11.05
CA MET A 1 -34.20 2.91 -11.64
C MET A 1 -34.42 1.88 -10.53
N SER A 2 -35.15 0.79 -10.78
CA SER A 2 -35.31 -0.27 -9.77
C SER A 2 -33.94 -0.89 -9.49
N THR A 3 -33.44 -0.74 -8.27
CA THR A 3 -32.10 -1.20 -7.84
C THR A 3 -31.97 -2.71 -7.73
N PHE A 4 -33.08 -3.44 -7.77
CA PHE A 4 -33.10 -4.90 -7.65
C PHE A 4 -33.71 -5.51 -8.90
N THR A 5 -32.86 -5.85 -9.87
CA THR A 5 -33.22 -6.78 -10.94
C THR A 5 -33.28 -8.20 -10.37
N PRO A 6 -33.95 -9.16 -11.05
CA PRO A 6 -33.94 -10.56 -10.64
C PRO A 6 -32.53 -11.14 -10.48
N GLN A 7 -31.58 -10.68 -11.31
CA GLN A 7 -30.17 -11.06 -11.24
C GLN A 7 -29.52 -10.56 -9.95
N VAL A 8 -29.67 -9.26 -9.64
CA VAL A 8 -29.15 -8.66 -8.40
C VAL A 8 -29.77 -9.33 -7.19
N GLN A 9 -31.08 -9.60 -7.19
CA GLN A 9 -31.76 -10.27 -6.09
C GLN A 9 -31.23 -11.69 -5.84
N LYS A 10 -30.98 -12.45 -6.92
CA LYS A 10 -30.38 -13.80 -6.82
C LYS A 10 -28.97 -13.73 -6.23
N LEU A 11 -28.12 -12.86 -6.76
CA LEU A 11 -26.74 -12.72 -6.28
C LEU A 11 -26.69 -12.22 -4.84
N TRP A 12 -27.59 -11.30 -4.48
CA TRP A 12 -27.75 -10.82 -3.11
C TRP A 12 -28.10 -11.97 -2.16
N ALA A 13 -29.06 -12.83 -2.54
CA ALA A 13 -29.47 -13.99 -1.73
C ALA A 13 -28.35 -15.03 -1.60
N ASP A 14 -27.59 -15.28 -2.67
CA ASP A 14 -26.41 -16.15 -2.62
C ASP A 14 -25.36 -15.58 -1.65
N ALA A 15 -25.06 -14.28 -1.71
CA ALA A 15 -24.08 -13.63 -0.84
C ALA A 15 -24.45 -13.65 0.66
N GLN A 16 -25.74 -13.82 1.02
CA GLN A 16 -26.16 -13.98 2.42
C GLN A 16 -25.79 -15.34 3.01
N THR A 17 -25.70 -16.40 2.18
CA THR A 17 -25.67 -17.79 2.66
C THR A 17 -24.46 -18.59 2.20
N ARG A 18 -23.79 -18.12 1.14
CA ARG A 18 -22.64 -18.80 0.53
C ARG A 18 -21.31 -18.27 1.10
N PRO A 19 -20.19 -18.99 0.84
CA PRO A 19 -18.85 -18.51 1.19
C PRO A 19 -18.46 -17.21 0.47
N GLU A 20 -17.26 -16.73 0.78
CA GLU A 20 -16.69 -15.46 0.33
C GLU A 20 -16.83 -15.17 -1.17
N TRP A 21 -16.62 -16.19 -2.03
CA TRP A 21 -16.75 -16.06 -3.49
C TRP A 21 -18.10 -15.49 -3.93
N ALA A 22 -19.18 -15.69 -3.18
CA ALA A 22 -20.49 -15.15 -3.53
C ALA A 22 -20.60 -13.65 -3.25
N SER A 23 -19.89 -13.16 -2.24
CA SER A 23 -19.79 -11.73 -1.93
C SER A 23 -18.99 -11.03 -3.03
N THR A 24 -17.83 -11.58 -3.40
CA THR A 24 -17.01 -11.09 -4.52
C THR A 24 -17.80 -11.07 -5.82
N LYS A 25 -18.48 -12.18 -6.16
CA LYS A 25 -19.31 -12.30 -7.37
C LYS A 25 -20.47 -11.30 -7.40
N PHE A 26 -21.09 -11.03 -6.25
CA PHE A 26 -22.14 -10.01 -6.16
C PHE A 26 -21.59 -8.64 -6.54
N TRP A 27 -20.47 -8.22 -5.92
CA TRP A 27 -19.88 -6.91 -6.18
C TRP A 27 -19.27 -6.78 -7.58
N GLU A 28 -18.67 -7.84 -8.10
CA GLU A 28 -18.18 -7.90 -9.48
C GLU A 28 -19.32 -7.64 -10.49
N TYR A 29 -20.49 -8.23 -10.26
CA TYR A 29 -21.67 -7.98 -11.08
C TYR A 29 -22.13 -6.53 -11.00
N ILE A 30 -22.25 -5.97 -9.78
CA ILE A 30 -22.64 -4.57 -9.59
C ILE A 30 -21.65 -3.62 -10.28
N PHE A 31 -20.35 -3.86 -10.16
CA PHE A 31 -19.35 -3.04 -10.81
C PHE A 31 -19.45 -3.11 -12.32
N SER A 32 -19.45 -4.31 -12.89
CA SER A 32 -19.41 -4.49 -14.36
C SER A 32 -20.72 -4.17 -15.09
N HIS A 33 -21.88 -4.19 -14.41
CA HIS A 33 -23.18 -4.03 -15.05
C HIS A 33 -23.98 -2.80 -14.61
N ASN A 34 -23.62 -2.16 -13.49
CA ASN A 34 -24.40 -1.05 -12.95
C ASN A 34 -23.62 0.26 -12.80
N ILE A 35 -22.31 0.20 -12.57
CA ILE A 35 -21.51 1.40 -12.29
C ILE A 35 -20.44 1.61 -13.37
N PHE A 36 -19.59 0.63 -13.59
CA PHE A 36 -18.41 0.69 -14.46
C PHE A 36 -18.69 -0.11 -15.76
N ASP A 37 -19.78 0.23 -16.44
CA ASP A 37 -20.28 -0.47 -17.64
C ASP A 37 -19.78 0.13 -18.97
N GLY A 38 -19.05 1.24 -18.91
CA GLY A 38 -18.42 1.88 -20.06
C GLY A 38 -17.21 1.10 -20.60
N PRO A 39 -16.90 1.22 -21.90
CA PRO A 39 -15.81 0.49 -22.55
C PRO A 39 -14.40 0.85 -22.01
N GLU A 40 -14.26 2.01 -21.37
CA GLU A 40 -13.03 2.46 -20.73
C GLU A 40 -12.79 1.82 -19.35
N TRP A 41 -13.77 1.09 -18.81
CA TRP A 41 -13.67 0.48 -17.49
C TRP A 41 -13.39 -1.01 -17.57
N VAL A 42 -12.50 -1.47 -16.70
CA VAL A 42 -12.20 -2.89 -16.53
C VAL A 42 -12.36 -3.26 -15.06
N VAL A 43 -13.11 -4.33 -14.81
CA VAL A 43 -13.25 -4.93 -13.49
C VAL A 43 -12.56 -6.29 -13.54
N SER A 44 -11.46 -6.41 -12.82
CA SER A 44 -10.61 -7.60 -12.82
C SER A 44 -10.60 -8.24 -11.45
N SER A 45 -10.83 -9.55 -11.39
CA SER A 45 -10.70 -10.33 -10.16
C SER A 45 -9.30 -10.91 -10.00
N GLN A 46 -8.88 -11.10 -8.74
CA GLN A 46 -7.64 -11.82 -8.40
C GLN A 46 -6.40 -11.23 -9.09
N GLN A 47 -6.27 -9.91 -9.08
CA GLN A 47 -5.08 -9.22 -9.60
C GLN A 47 -4.15 -8.82 -8.46
N PRO A 48 -2.83 -8.75 -8.70
CA PRO A 48 -1.92 -8.12 -7.76
C PRO A 48 -2.18 -6.61 -7.65
N PRO A 49 -1.90 -5.99 -6.49
CA PRO A 49 -1.94 -4.52 -6.33
C PRO A 49 -0.93 -3.78 -7.20
N THR A 50 0.10 -4.49 -7.68
CA THR A 50 1.22 -3.93 -8.45
C THR A 50 1.47 -4.75 -9.71
N TYR A 51 2.15 -4.17 -10.70
CA TYR A 51 2.58 -4.88 -11.91
C TYR A 51 3.93 -5.62 -11.73
N ASP A 52 4.38 -5.83 -10.49
CA ASP A 52 5.59 -6.60 -10.21
C ASP A 52 5.29 -8.10 -10.39
N ASP A 53 6.04 -8.76 -11.27
CA ASP A 53 5.94 -10.21 -11.53
C ASP A 53 6.14 -11.06 -10.26
N GLY A 54 6.82 -10.50 -9.24
CA GLY A 54 7.01 -11.13 -7.94
C GLY A 54 5.84 -10.97 -6.96
N ASP A 55 4.85 -10.12 -7.24
CA ASP A 55 3.73 -9.86 -6.33
C ASP A 55 2.70 -11.00 -6.41
N LEU A 56 2.78 -11.89 -5.43
CA LEU A 56 1.86 -13.03 -5.30
C LEU A 56 0.55 -12.67 -4.61
N ARG A 57 0.38 -11.43 -4.12
CA ARG A 57 -0.86 -11.00 -3.46
C ARG A 57 -1.98 -10.89 -4.49
N ARG A 58 -3.19 -11.20 -4.07
CA ARG A 58 -4.37 -11.17 -4.94
C ARG A 58 -5.44 -10.41 -4.20
N ILE A 59 -5.88 -9.31 -4.81
CA ILE A 59 -7.01 -8.52 -4.37
C ILE A 59 -8.26 -9.18 -4.95
N ASP A 60 -9.34 -9.19 -4.19
CA ASP A 60 -10.60 -9.74 -4.67
C ASP A 60 -11.05 -9.09 -5.99
N LEU A 61 -11.12 -7.76 -6.03
CA LEU A 61 -11.45 -7.00 -7.24
C LEU A 61 -10.62 -5.72 -7.36
N VAL A 62 -10.24 -5.40 -8.60
CA VAL A 62 -9.65 -4.12 -9.01
C VAL A 62 -10.53 -3.49 -10.07
N VAL A 63 -10.85 -2.20 -9.90
CA VAL A 63 -11.49 -1.40 -10.93
C VAL A 63 -10.43 -0.50 -11.56
N GLU A 64 -10.25 -0.60 -12.87
CA GLU A 64 -9.28 0.16 -13.65
C GLU A 64 -9.98 1.01 -14.70
N ASN A 65 -9.38 2.16 -15.04
CA ASN A 65 -9.71 2.94 -16.22
C ASN A 65 -8.59 2.79 -17.25
N ILE A 66 -8.96 2.52 -18.50
CA ILE A 66 -8.05 2.49 -19.64
C ILE A 66 -8.27 3.74 -20.49
N ASP A 67 -7.22 4.56 -20.62
CA ASP A 67 -7.27 5.77 -21.43
C ASP A 67 -7.18 5.49 -22.94
N GLU A 68 -7.36 6.52 -23.77
CA GLU A 68 -7.27 6.42 -25.23
C GLU A 68 -5.89 5.96 -25.74
N ASN A 69 -4.86 6.04 -24.90
CA ASN A 69 -3.49 5.59 -25.21
C ASN A 69 -3.22 4.16 -24.70
N ALA A 70 -4.26 3.45 -24.25
CA ALA A 70 -4.18 2.12 -23.65
C ALA A 70 -3.36 2.06 -22.34
N ASN A 71 -3.19 3.18 -21.65
CA ASN A 71 -2.65 3.16 -20.29
C ASN A 71 -3.76 2.76 -19.32
N SER A 72 -3.48 1.78 -18.47
CA SER A 72 -4.36 1.39 -17.36
C SER A 72 -3.97 2.10 -16.07
N ALA A 73 -4.97 2.51 -15.29
CA ALA A 73 -4.75 2.98 -13.93
C ALA A 73 -5.88 2.48 -13.01
N ALA A 74 -5.48 1.90 -11.87
CA ALA A 74 -6.41 1.45 -10.84
C ALA A 74 -7.18 2.63 -10.23
N LEU A 75 -8.50 2.65 -10.36
CA LEU A 75 -9.38 3.59 -9.68
C LEU A 75 -9.52 3.22 -8.20
N MET A 76 -9.84 1.95 -7.94
CA MET A 76 -10.27 1.45 -6.65
C MET A 76 -9.91 -0.02 -6.48
N PHE A 77 -9.46 -0.37 -5.28
CA PHE A 77 -9.35 -1.77 -4.85
C PHE A 77 -10.53 -2.16 -3.98
N MET A 78 -10.98 -3.40 -4.10
CA MET A 78 -12.04 -3.94 -3.28
C MET A 78 -11.65 -5.29 -2.70
N GLU A 79 -11.83 -5.42 -1.39
CA GLU A 79 -11.66 -6.67 -0.64
C GLU A 79 -12.98 -7.06 0.02
N ALA A 80 -13.27 -8.36 0.07
CA ALA A 80 -14.53 -8.89 0.56
C ALA A 80 -14.32 -10.02 1.58
N LYS A 81 -15.24 -10.12 2.53
CA LYS A 81 -15.46 -11.34 3.32
C LYS A 81 -16.92 -11.75 3.22
N ARG A 82 -17.19 -13.02 3.58
CA ARG A 82 -18.56 -13.56 3.68
C ARG A 82 -19.43 -12.75 4.65
N ALA A 83 -20.74 -12.76 4.43
CA ALA A 83 -21.71 -12.04 5.26
C ALA A 83 -21.64 -12.38 6.76
N SER A 84 -21.21 -13.59 7.12
CA SER A 84 -21.07 -14.05 8.51
C SER A 84 -19.68 -13.82 9.11
N ALA A 85 -18.84 -12.97 8.50
CA ALA A 85 -17.52 -12.64 9.02
C ALA A 85 -17.55 -12.14 10.48
N THR A 86 -16.57 -12.58 11.27
CA THR A 86 -16.30 -12.09 12.62
C THR A 86 -15.61 -10.74 12.57
N LEU A 87 -15.56 -10.02 13.69
CA LEU A 87 -14.85 -8.74 13.78
C LEU A 87 -13.39 -8.84 13.31
N ASP A 88 -12.67 -9.89 13.69
CA ASP A 88 -11.27 -10.07 13.28
C ASP A 88 -11.12 -10.17 11.75
N LEU A 89 -12.07 -10.82 11.07
CA LEU A 89 -12.09 -10.89 9.61
C LEU A 89 -12.47 -9.56 8.96
N VAL A 90 -13.26 -8.72 9.65
CA VAL A 90 -13.54 -7.35 9.19
C VAL A 90 -12.29 -6.46 9.33
N LEU A 91 -11.56 -6.58 10.43
CA LEU A 91 -10.28 -5.88 10.59
C LEU A 91 -9.27 -6.32 9.53
N GLU A 92 -9.22 -7.63 9.24
CA GLU A 92 -8.37 -8.19 8.19
C GLU A 92 -8.71 -7.63 6.81
N VAL A 93 -10.00 -7.57 6.42
CA VAL A 93 -10.40 -7.10 5.09
C VAL A 93 -10.11 -5.62 4.88
N GLU A 94 -10.31 -4.79 5.92
CA GLU A 94 -9.94 -3.37 5.87
C GLU A 94 -8.42 -3.20 5.73
N TYR A 95 -7.65 -4.02 6.44
CA TYR A 95 -6.20 -3.97 6.39
C TYR A 95 -5.65 -4.45 5.04
N GLN A 96 -6.25 -5.50 4.45
CA GLN A 96 -5.93 -5.96 3.11
C GLN A 96 -6.13 -4.83 2.08
N ALA A 97 -7.28 -4.15 2.11
CA ALA A 97 -7.54 -3.01 1.23
C ALA A 97 -6.51 -1.87 1.44
N PHE A 98 -6.19 -1.55 2.69
CA PHE A 98 -5.16 -0.55 3.01
C PHE A 98 -3.79 -0.89 2.43
N THR A 99 -3.30 -2.10 2.65
CA THR A 99 -1.98 -2.53 2.16
C THR A 99 -1.91 -2.58 0.62
N ALA A 100 -3.00 -2.98 -0.04
CA ALA A 100 -3.14 -2.91 -1.49
C ALA A 100 -3.00 -1.47 -2.01
N CYS A 101 -3.72 -0.52 -1.39
CA CYS A 101 -3.60 0.90 -1.71
C CYS A 101 -2.17 1.42 -1.52
N CYS A 102 -1.50 1.06 -0.42
CA CYS A 102 -0.12 1.45 -0.16
C CYS A 102 0.83 0.97 -1.26
N ALA A 103 0.76 -0.31 -1.61
CA ALA A 103 1.61 -0.91 -2.63
C ALA A 103 1.40 -0.25 -4.00
N ALA A 104 0.14 -0.02 -4.39
CA ALA A 104 -0.16 0.61 -5.66
C ALA A 104 0.27 2.08 -5.74
N LEU A 105 0.02 2.88 -4.68
CA LEU A 105 0.47 4.27 -4.64
C LEU A 105 1.99 4.36 -4.71
N TYR A 106 2.71 3.46 -4.02
CA TYR A 106 4.16 3.40 -4.09
C TYR A 106 4.65 3.08 -5.50
N ALA A 107 4.10 2.01 -6.12
CA ALA A 107 4.50 1.57 -7.45
C ALA A 107 4.21 2.63 -8.54
N THR A 108 3.07 3.32 -8.44
CA THR A 108 2.60 4.25 -9.48
C THR A 108 3.05 5.70 -9.29
N GLY A 109 3.54 6.07 -8.10
CA GLY A 109 3.89 7.45 -7.82
C GLY A 109 2.69 8.36 -7.46
N ARG A 110 1.45 7.84 -7.45
CA ARG A 110 0.23 8.60 -7.14
C ARG A 110 0.10 8.99 -5.67
N GLU A 111 -0.62 10.08 -5.42
CA GLU A 111 -0.84 10.64 -4.07
C GLU A 111 -2.05 10.04 -3.36
N SER A 112 -3.07 9.57 -4.07
CA SER A 112 -4.27 8.99 -3.46
C SER A 112 -5.02 8.02 -4.38
N ILE A 113 -5.78 7.11 -3.76
CA ILE A 113 -6.59 6.08 -4.42
C ILE A 113 -7.83 5.76 -3.58
N TRP A 114 -8.89 5.26 -4.23
CA TRP A 114 -10.07 4.77 -3.54
C TRP A 114 -9.89 3.31 -3.08
N ALA A 115 -10.62 2.93 -2.04
CA ALA A 115 -10.75 1.54 -1.62
C ALA A 115 -12.20 1.24 -1.23
N MET A 116 -12.56 -0.03 -1.28
CA MET A 116 -13.84 -0.53 -0.82
C MET A 116 -13.63 -1.83 -0.05
N THR A 117 -14.36 -1.99 1.03
CA THR A 117 -14.35 -3.23 1.80
C THR A 117 -15.76 -3.72 1.93
N CYS A 118 -15.97 -5.03 1.86
CA CYS A 118 -17.30 -5.61 1.94
C CYS A 118 -17.40 -6.77 2.93
N VAL A 119 -18.58 -6.89 3.54
CA VAL A 119 -18.98 -8.05 4.34
C VAL A 119 -20.32 -8.53 3.80
N GLY A 120 -20.30 -9.59 3.00
CA GLY A 120 -21.47 -9.96 2.21
C GLY A 120 -21.78 -8.89 1.16
N THR A 121 -23.02 -8.40 1.21
CA THR A 121 -23.56 -7.35 0.36
C THR A 121 -23.52 -5.96 1.02
N ARG A 122 -22.90 -5.86 2.20
CA ARG A 122 -22.69 -4.58 2.87
C ARG A 122 -21.32 -4.02 2.54
N ALA A 123 -21.22 -2.71 2.45
CA ALA A 123 -20.04 -1.99 1.99
C ALA A 123 -19.63 -0.85 2.92
N LYS A 124 -18.32 -0.59 2.93
CA LYS A 124 -17.73 0.67 3.37
C LYS A 124 -16.75 1.14 2.29
N LEU A 125 -16.85 2.42 1.94
CA LEU A 125 -16.06 3.10 0.93
C LEU A 125 -15.03 4.00 1.61
N TRP A 126 -13.82 3.97 1.09
CA TRP A 126 -12.65 4.58 1.68
C TRP A 126 -11.86 5.38 0.66
N ALA A 127 -11.16 6.39 1.12
CA ALA A 127 -10.06 7.01 0.41
C ALA A 127 -8.76 6.74 1.16
N TYR A 128 -7.67 6.57 0.43
CA TYR A 128 -6.33 6.52 0.99
C TYR A 128 -5.46 7.59 0.33
N ARG A 129 -4.76 8.36 1.15
CA ARG A 129 -3.71 9.27 0.71
C ARG A 129 -2.37 8.73 1.17
N ARG A 130 -1.37 8.84 0.30
CA ARG A 130 0.00 8.47 0.59
C ARG A 130 0.44 9.09 1.92
N ASP A 131 1.15 8.28 2.70
CA ASP A 131 1.70 8.63 4.02
C ASP A 131 0.66 8.82 5.14
N ASP A 132 -0.65 8.67 4.89
CA ASP A 132 -1.63 8.58 5.96
C ASP A 132 -1.44 7.24 6.72
N ASP A 133 -1.73 7.23 8.03
CA ASP A 133 -1.53 6.04 8.88
C ASP A 133 -2.44 4.86 8.50
N TYR A 134 -3.59 5.15 7.89
CA TYR A 134 -4.61 4.18 7.49
C TYR A 134 -5.63 4.77 6.50
N LEU A 135 -6.73 4.05 6.27
CA LEU A 135 -7.84 4.47 5.40
C LEU A 135 -8.64 5.64 6.00
N THR A 136 -9.01 6.60 5.16
CA THR A 136 -10.00 7.65 5.48
C THR A 136 -11.38 7.19 5.03
N GLN A 137 -12.34 7.21 5.94
CA GLN A 137 -13.71 6.79 5.64
C GLN A 137 -14.42 7.82 4.76
N PHE A 138 -14.88 7.38 3.59
CA PHE A 138 -15.67 8.21 2.66
C PHE A 138 -17.17 8.00 2.86
N TYR A 139 -17.62 6.74 2.93
CA TYR A 139 -19.02 6.42 3.12
C TYR A 139 -19.25 5.01 3.71
N PRO A 140 -20.24 4.82 4.61
CA PRO A 140 -20.91 5.88 5.36
C PRO A 140 -19.90 6.66 6.20
N LEU A 141 -20.26 7.83 6.72
CA LEU A 141 -19.48 8.49 7.76
C LEU A 141 -20.02 8.00 9.12
N SER A 142 -19.20 7.31 9.89
CA SER A 142 -19.55 6.83 11.24
C SER A 142 -18.40 7.10 12.21
N ASP A 143 -18.64 7.14 13.51
CA ASP A 143 -17.58 7.45 14.48
C ASP A 143 -16.85 6.20 15.00
N ASN A 144 -17.44 5.01 14.87
CA ASN A 144 -16.78 3.76 15.26
C ASN A 144 -15.96 3.20 14.09
N LEU A 145 -15.15 2.18 14.40
CA LEU A 145 -14.25 1.56 13.44
C LEU A 145 -14.53 0.08 13.38
N SER A 146 -14.51 -0.45 12.16
CA SER A 146 -14.51 -1.88 11.88
C SER A 146 -15.69 -2.66 12.47
N GLU A 147 -16.73 -1.97 12.95
CA GLU A 147 -17.97 -2.59 13.38
C GLU A 147 -18.78 -2.96 12.14
N LYS A 148 -19.14 -4.25 12.04
CA LYS A 148 -19.92 -4.79 10.93
C LYS A 148 -21.25 -4.06 10.70
N ASP A 149 -21.83 -3.50 11.77
CA ASP A 149 -23.09 -2.76 11.71
C ASP A 149 -22.94 -1.36 11.11
N GLU A 150 -21.71 -0.88 10.93
CA GLU A 150 -21.43 0.34 10.19
C GLU A 150 -21.30 0.10 8.68
N TYR A 151 -21.22 -1.15 8.22
CA TYR A 151 -21.27 -1.43 6.79
C TYR A 151 -22.70 -1.26 6.31
N VAL A 152 -22.88 -0.50 5.24
CA VAL A 152 -24.21 -0.20 4.70
C VAL A 152 -24.59 -1.25 3.69
N GLU A 153 -25.80 -1.78 3.81
CA GLU A 153 -26.39 -2.70 2.85
C GLU A 153 -26.43 -2.10 1.45
N TYR A 154 -26.18 -2.93 0.44
CA TYR A 154 -26.33 -2.54 -0.96
C TYR A 154 -27.67 -1.83 -1.19
N SER A 155 -27.59 -0.62 -1.72
CA SER A 155 -28.72 0.30 -1.85
C SER A 155 -28.44 1.36 -2.92
N SER A 156 -29.46 2.14 -3.29
CA SER A 156 -29.29 3.28 -4.20
C SER A 156 -28.31 4.33 -3.69
N GLU A 157 -28.18 4.48 -2.37
CA GLU A 157 -27.22 5.40 -1.77
C GLU A 157 -25.79 4.92 -2.03
N VAL A 158 -25.50 3.64 -1.78
CA VAL A 158 -24.17 3.05 -2.09
C VAL A 158 -23.83 3.22 -3.57
N LEU A 159 -24.80 3.00 -4.47
CA LEU A 159 -24.60 3.23 -5.91
C LEU A 159 -24.27 4.71 -6.22
N THR A 160 -24.98 5.65 -5.58
CA THR A 160 -24.73 7.09 -5.75
C THR A 160 -23.29 7.46 -5.34
N GLN A 161 -22.79 6.85 -4.26
CA GLN A 161 -21.42 7.07 -3.80
C GLN A 161 -20.38 6.41 -4.71
N LEU A 162 -20.69 5.25 -5.29
CA LEU A 162 -19.84 4.61 -6.30
C LEU A 162 -19.80 5.41 -7.62
N GLU A 163 -20.92 5.99 -8.06
CA GLU A 163 -20.97 6.92 -9.19
C GLU A 163 -20.14 8.18 -8.91
N TYR A 164 -20.14 8.66 -7.67
CA TYR A 164 -19.26 9.76 -7.26
C TYR A 164 -17.78 9.37 -7.41
N ILE A 165 -17.40 8.18 -6.94
CA ILE A 165 -16.03 7.65 -7.08
C ILE A 165 -15.66 7.52 -8.57
N GLN A 166 -16.53 6.97 -9.40
CA GLN A 166 -16.32 6.85 -10.85
C GLN A 166 -16.03 8.21 -11.51
N ARG A 167 -16.79 9.25 -11.14
CA ARG A 167 -16.61 10.61 -11.67
C ARG A 167 -15.38 11.34 -11.09
N ASN A 168 -14.86 10.88 -9.96
CA ASN A 168 -13.72 11.47 -9.27
C ASN A 168 -12.58 10.45 -9.18
N PHE A 169 -11.90 10.21 -10.31
CA PHE A 169 -10.89 9.16 -10.42
C PHE A 169 -9.81 9.20 -9.33
N VAL A 170 -9.44 10.40 -8.89
CA VAL A 170 -8.57 10.63 -7.74
C VAL A 170 -9.43 11.16 -6.59
N PRO A 171 -9.32 10.60 -5.37
CA PRO A 171 -10.01 11.14 -4.21
C PRO A 171 -9.72 12.64 -4.04
N PRO A 172 -10.75 13.51 -4.06
CA PRO A 172 -10.55 14.94 -3.96
C PRO A 172 -10.24 15.33 -2.50
N LYS A 173 -9.58 16.48 -2.32
CA LYS A 173 -9.00 16.87 -1.02
C LYS A 173 -10.06 16.96 0.08
N GLU A 174 -11.28 17.38 -0.29
CA GLU A 174 -12.41 17.56 0.62
C GLU A 174 -12.82 16.25 1.31
N VAL A 175 -12.48 15.09 0.76
CA VAL A 175 -12.70 13.79 1.41
C VAL A 175 -11.83 13.69 2.67
N PHE A 176 -10.55 14.07 2.57
CA PHE A 176 -9.59 14.02 3.67
C PHE A 176 -9.78 15.16 4.67
N ASP A 177 -10.35 16.30 4.23
CA ASP A 177 -10.62 17.43 5.12
C ASP A 177 -11.87 17.20 6.00
N LYS A 178 -12.81 16.33 5.57
CA LYS A 178 -14.03 16.02 6.33
C LYS A 178 -13.79 15.15 7.56
N LYS A 179 -12.84 14.21 7.46
CA LYS A 179 -12.54 13.26 8.54
C LYS A 179 -11.07 12.88 8.48
N PRO A 180 -10.35 12.84 9.62
CA PRO A 180 -9.00 12.30 9.63
C PRO A 180 -9.00 10.80 9.25
N PRO A 181 -7.85 10.25 8.85
CA PRO A 181 -7.68 8.82 8.69
C PRO A 181 -8.13 8.08 9.95
N SER A 182 -8.80 6.95 9.75
CA SER A 182 -9.13 6.04 10.85
C SER A 182 -7.82 5.56 11.52
N PRO A 183 -7.80 5.29 12.84
CA PRO A 183 -6.66 4.64 13.43
C PRO A 183 -6.54 3.20 12.91
N ARG A 184 -5.30 2.77 12.70
CA ARG A 184 -4.98 1.41 12.28
C ARG A 184 -5.43 0.39 13.34
N PRO A 185 -6.05 -0.74 12.96
CA PRO A 185 -6.33 -1.84 13.86
C PRO A 185 -5.07 -2.32 14.59
N ALA A 186 -5.09 -2.37 15.92
CA ALA A 186 -3.96 -2.87 16.71
C ALA A 186 -3.85 -4.42 16.71
N THR A 187 -4.91 -5.12 16.28
CA THR A 187 -5.07 -6.57 16.41
C THR A 187 -5.40 -7.27 15.09
N ALA A 188 -5.25 -6.60 13.94
CA ALA A 188 -5.49 -7.24 12.65
C ALA A 188 -4.58 -8.47 12.51
N THR A 189 -5.17 -9.65 12.38
CA THR A 189 -4.42 -10.88 12.13
C THR A 189 -4.11 -10.94 10.66
N LEU A 190 -2.83 -10.88 10.29
CA LEU A 190 -2.43 -10.95 8.89
C LEU A 190 -2.27 -12.41 8.43
N PRO A 191 -2.49 -12.71 7.14
CA PRO A 191 -2.17 -14.02 6.57
C PRO A 191 -0.71 -14.42 6.84
N GLU A 192 -0.44 -15.72 6.89
CA GLU A 192 0.90 -16.22 7.17
C GLU A 192 1.90 -15.74 6.11
N GLY A 193 2.93 -14.98 6.53
CA GLY A 193 3.92 -14.35 5.65
C GLY A 193 3.65 -12.88 5.33
N TRP A 194 2.51 -12.34 5.77
CA TRP A 194 2.25 -10.90 5.76
C TRP A 194 2.79 -10.27 7.05
N HIS A 195 3.49 -9.14 6.90
CA HIS A 195 4.08 -8.42 8.02
C HIS A 195 3.64 -6.95 7.98
N ASP A 196 3.37 -6.37 9.15
CA ASP A 196 3.01 -4.94 9.32
C ASP A 196 4.03 -3.95 8.72
N THR A 197 5.20 -4.45 8.31
CA THR A 197 6.31 -3.70 7.77
C THR A 197 6.26 -3.46 6.26
N GLU A 198 5.33 -4.08 5.51
CA GLU A 198 5.15 -3.74 4.07
C GLU A 198 4.66 -2.30 3.86
N VAL A 199 4.08 -1.68 4.90
CA VAL A 199 3.60 -0.30 4.90
C VAL A 199 4.51 0.66 5.68
N VAL A 200 5.68 0.21 6.13
CA VAL A 200 6.65 1.13 6.74
C VAL A 200 7.23 2.03 5.65
N GLN A 201 6.73 3.26 5.62
CA GLN A 201 7.10 4.40 4.79
C GLN A 201 8.60 4.40 4.42
N VAL A 202 8.90 4.10 3.16
CA VAL A 202 10.20 4.37 2.56
C VAL A 202 10.24 5.86 2.19
N ALA A 203 10.39 6.73 3.19
CA ALA A 203 10.80 8.10 2.95
C ALA A 203 12.28 8.09 2.51
N GLY A 204 12.54 8.12 1.20
CA GLY A 204 13.91 8.05 0.70
C GLY A 204 14.08 8.21 -0.81
N THR A 205 14.14 9.48 -1.25
CA THR A 205 14.81 9.97 -2.47
C THR A 205 14.30 9.52 -3.85
N SER A 206 13.21 10.15 -4.31
CA SER A 206 12.90 10.25 -5.76
C SER A 206 12.94 11.67 -6.32
N GLN A 207 13.24 12.70 -5.52
CA GLN A 207 13.24 14.09 -6.02
C GLN A 207 14.57 14.62 -6.58
N SER A 208 15.69 13.91 -6.44
CA SER A 208 16.99 14.39 -6.96
C SER A 208 17.29 14.02 -8.41
N LEU A 209 16.52 13.11 -9.04
CA LEU A 209 16.82 12.64 -10.41
C LEU A 209 16.10 13.39 -11.53
N ARG A 210 15.14 14.28 -11.24
CA ARG A 210 14.43 15.06 -12.29
C ARG A 210 15.07 16.40 -12.66
N ARG A 211 16.11 16.86 -11.94
CA ARG A 211 16.79 18.13 -12.24
C ARG A 211 18.07 18.01 -13.07
N ALA A 212 18.52 16.80 -13.38
CA ALA A 212 19.72 16.57 -14.19
C ALA A 212 19.44 16.43 -15.71
N ALA A 213 18.18 16.55 -16.14
CA ALA A 213 17.75 16.33 -17.53
C ALA A 213 17.33 17.61 -18.28
N SER A 214 17.73 18.79 -17.82
CA SER A 214 17.66 20.03 -18.60
C SER A 214 19.07 20.58 -18.79
N GLY A 215 19.71 20.13 -19.87
CA GLY A 215 21.01 20.62 -20.28
C GLY A 215 20.92 22.06 -20.76
N GLU A 216 21.61 22.97 -20.07
CA GLU A 216 22.01 24.25 -20.65
C GLU A 216 23.53 24.31 -20.69
N MET A 217 24.04 24.42 -21.92
CA MET A 217 25.43 24.70 -22.25
C MET A 217 25.81 26.09 -21.74
N LEU A 218 26.90 26.22 -21.00
CA LEU A 218 27.75 27.42 -21.07
C LEU A 218 29.23 27.09 -20.86
N ARG A 219 30.04 27.77 -21.69
CA ARG A 219 31.47 27.65 -21.94
C ARG A 219 32.36 28.12 -20.76
N GLY A 220 33.51 27.45 -20.62
CA GLY A 220 34.83 28.10 -20.59
C GLY A 220 35.50 28.33 -19.22
N GLY A 221 36.72 27.79 -19.07
CA GLY A 221 37.71 28.21 -18.06
C GLY A 221 38.46 27.07 -17.39
N GLU A 222 39.75 26.94 -17.66
CA GLU A 222 40.68 25.88 -17.23
C GLU A 222 41.34 26.13 -15.83
N PRO A 223 42.22 25.24 -15.29
CA PRO A 223 42.05 24.60 -13.98
C PRO A 223 42.95 25.15 -12.87
N LEU A 224 42.61 24.84 -11.60
CA LEU A 224 43.58 24.76 -10.49
C LEU A 224 43.09 23.75 -9.43
N SER A 225 44.04 22.96 -8.93
CA SER A 225 43.86 21.79 -8.06
C SER A 225 43.64 22.16 -6.59
N LEU A 226 42.86 21.37 -5.85
CA LEU A 226 43.26 20.56 -4.68
C LEU A 226 42.02 20.07 -3.92
N ALA A 227 42.17 18.85 -3.39
CA ALA A 227 41.15 18.05 -2.74
C ALA A 227 40.38 18.78 -1.61
N GLY A 228 39.07 18.62 -1.64
CA GLY A 228 38.16 18.90 -0.52
C GLY A 228 36.92 18.05 -0.70
N GLN A 229 36.80 16.97 0.08
CA GLN A 229 35.58 16.16 0.15
C GLN A 229 34.40 17.07 0.52
N GLN A 230 33.47 17.29 -0.41
CA GLN A 230 32.19 17.90 -0.08
C GLN A 230 31.35 16.88 0.70
N GLN A 231 31.40 17.00 2.03
CA GLN A 231 30.41 16.43 2.92
C GLN A 231 29.08 17.16 2.69
N SER A 232 28.10 16.45 2.14
CA SER A 232 26.70 16.87 2.19
C SER A 232 26.10 16.33 3.48
N THR A 233 26.04 17.16 4.52
CA THR A 233 25.24 16.88 5.71
C THR A 233 23.84 17.45 5.50
N ALA A 234 22.87 16.57 5.26
CA ALA A 234 21.46 16.91 5.32
C ALA A 234 20.97 16.73 6.77
N GLN A 235 20.64 17.84 7.44
CA GLN A 235 19.82 17.84 8.64
C GLN A 235 18.38 18.15 8.24
N VAL A 236 17.45 17.25 8.59
CA VAL A 236 16.02 17.56 8.65
C VAL A 236 15.49 16.98 9.95
N ILE A 237 14.81 17.84 10.71
CA ILE A 237 14.22 17.58 12.02
C ILE A 237 12.89 16.85 11.79
N ALA A 238 12.78 15.63 12.32
CA ALA A 238 11.51 14.99 12.63
C ALA A 238 11.71 14.17 13.91
N GLU A 239 10.84 14.37 14.89
CA GLU A 239 10.99 13.85 16.24
C GLU A 239 11.00 12.32 16.25
N HIS A 240 12.19 11.78 16.55
CA HIS A 240 12.49 10.41 16.98
C HIS A 240 12.34 9.28 15.96
N SER A 241 13.20 9.30 14.95
CA SER A 241 13.72 8.08 14.32
C SER A 241 15.21 7.91 14.63
N THR A 242 15.62 6.70 14.99
CA THR A 242 17.03 6.37 15.16
C THR A 242 17.65 6.18 13.78
N LEU A 243 18.41 7.18 13.33
CA LEU A 243 19.05 7.21 12.03
C LEU A 243 20.26 6.26 12.01
N LEU A 244 20.15 5.11 11.32
CA LEU A 244 21.33 4.40 10.84
C LEU A 244 21.92 5.22 9.68
N THR A 245 23.02 5.93 9.94
CA THR A 245 23.79 6.56 8.85
C THR A 245 24.51 5.44 8.09
N VAL A 246 24.08 5.22 6.86
CA VAL A 246 24.71 4.25 5.96
C VAL A 246 25.53 4.99 4.92
N THR A 247 26.83 4.76 4.91
CA THR A 247 27.75 5.29 3.90
C THR A 247 28.19 4.16 2.99
N LYS A 248 28.00 4.33 1.69
CA LYS A 248 28.55 3.43 0.67
C LYS A 248 30.07 3.58 0.66
N ILE A 249 30.80 2.50 0.85
CA ILE A 249 32.26 2.46 0.82
C ILE A 249 32.69 1.51 -0.30
N LEU A 250 33.46 2.04 -1.24
CA LEU A 250 34.21 1.21 -2.17
C LEU A 250 35.54 0.89 -1.51
N SER A 251 35.79 -0.39 -1.24
CA SER A 251 37.07 -0.83 -0.67
C SER A 251 38.17 -0.84 -1.74
N ASP A 252 39.43 -0.87 -1.31
CA ASP A 252 40.60 -0.78 -2.20
C ASP A 252 40.68 -1.90 -3.24
N ASN A 253 39.99 -3.03 -3.01
CA ASN A 253 39.89 -4.15 -3.96
C ASN A 253 38.69 -4.02 -4.93
N GLY A 254 37.97 -2.90 -4.92
CA GLY A 254 36.79 -2.65 -5.74
C GLY A 254 35.49 -3.29 -5.21
N GLN A 255 35.52 -3.94 -4.05
CA GLN A 255 34.33 -4.53 -3.45
C GLN A 255 33.47 -3.47 -2.78
N LEU A 256 32.17 -3.53 -3.07
CA LEU A 256 31.19 -2.64 -2.47
C LEU A 256 30.85 -3.09 -1.05
N SER A 257 30.95 -2.16 -0.11
CA SER A 257 30.57 -2.36 1.28
C SER A 257 29.75 -1.17 1.77
N TYR A 258 29.07 -1.36 2.88
CA TYR A 258 28.27 -0.32 3.52
C TYR A 258 28.74 -0.16 4.96
N ARG A 259 29.09 1.06 5.35
CA ARG A 259 29.36 1.41 6.74
C ARG A 259 28.07 1.90 7.38
N CYS A 260 27.62 1.18 8.39
CA CYS A 260 26.44 1.51 9.16
C CYS A 260 26.89 2.06 10.52
N MET A 261 26.49 3.29 10.86
CA MET A 261 26.73 3.85 12.19
C MET A 261 25.52 3.65 13.09
N ARG A 262 25.71 2.94 14.20
CA ARG A 262 24.72 2.78 15.26
C ARG A 262 24.68 4.02 16.18
N PRO A 263 23.61 4.20 16.97
CA PRO A 263 23.50 5.30 17.93
C PRO A 263 24.51 5.24 19.07
N ASP A 264 25.05 4.05 19.35
CA ASP A 264 26.14 3.85 20.30
C ASP A 264 27.53 4.15 19.69
N ASN A 265 27.57 4.79 18.51
CA ASN A 265 28.77 5.13 17.75
C ASN A 265 29.63 3.92 17.35
N LYS A 266 29.06 2.71 17.32
CA LYS A 266 29.76 1.55 16.77
C LYS A 266 29.59 1.48 15.26
N ASP A 267 30.73 1.43 14.58
CA ASP A 267 30.82 1.17 13.15
C ASP A 267 30.66 -0.31 12.86
N ILE A 268 29.78 -0.64 11.91
CA ILE A 268 29.70 -1.97 11.33
C ILE A 268 29.93 -1.84 9.83
N ILE A 269 30.92 -2.57 9.29
CA ILE A 269 31.13 -2.72 7.85
C ILE A 269 30.42 -3.97 7.41
N VAL A 270 29.60 -3.85 6.37
CA VAL A 270 28.78 -4.94 5.88
C VAL A 270 29.05 -5.18 4.41
N GLY A 271 29.19 -6.46 4.04
CA GLY A 271 29.19 -6.87 2.65
C GLY A 271 27.85 -6.61 1.97
N GLN A 272 27.91 -6.42 0.65
CA GLN A 272 26.71 -6.41 -0.19
C GLN A 272 25.94 -7.75 -0.03
N ASP A 273 24.60 -7.67 -0.05
CA ASP A 273 23.69 -8.82 0.04
C ASP A 273 23.73 -9.62 1.37
N GLN A 274 23.97 -8.96 2.51
CA GLN A 274 23.97 -9.62 3.83
C GLN A 274 22.90 -9.06 4.78
N TRP A 275 22.24 -9.97 5.51
CA TRP A 275 21.41 -9.63 6.67
C TRP A 275 22.31 -9.41 7.90
N ILE A 276 22.08 -8.32 8.63
CA ILE A 276 22.87 -7.95 9.81
C ILE A 276 21.93 -7.80 10.99
N ALA A 277 22.28 -8.36 12.15
CA ALA A 277 21.54 -8.08 13.38
C ALA A 277 21.60 -6.57 13.71
N SER A 278 20.44 -5.95 13.93
CA SER A 278 20.31 -4.52 14.17
C SER A 278 19.19 -4.22 15.17
N ASP A 279 19.32 -3.08 15.83
CA ASP A 279 18.25 -2.51 16.64
C ASP A 279 17.32 -1.72 15.73
N ILE A 280 16.03 -2.06 15.71
CA ILE A 280 15.01 -1.39 14.91
C ILE A 280 14.10 -0.61 15.87
N LEU A 281 14.01 0.70 15.68
CA LEU A 281 13.11 1.56 16.44
C LEU A 281 11.75 1.63 15.75
N GLN A 282 10.70 1.18 16.42
CA GLN A 282 9.32 1.25 15.95
C GLN A 282 8.45 1.84 17.07
N SER A 283 7.74 2.94 16.77
CA SER A 283 6.83 3.60 17.72
C SER A 283 7.46 3.93 19.08
N GLY A 284 8.70 4.43 19.08
CA GLY A 284 9.45 4.78 20.29
C GLY A 284 9.99 3.59 21.10
N ARG A 285 9.86 2.36 20.60
CA ARG A 285 10.40 1.14 21.22
C ARG A 285 11.47 0.53 20.34
N ILE A 286 12.54 0.04 20.98
CA ILE A 286 13.64 -0.63 20.30
C ILE A 286 13.40 -2.14 20.35
N TYR A 287 13.58 -2.77 19.21
CA TYR A 287 13.41 -4.20 19.03
C TYR A 287 14.66 -4.78 18.36
N GLN A 288 15.02 -6.02 18.70
CA GLN A 288 16.12 -6.74 18.05
C GLN A 288 15.63 -7.36 16.75
N GLY A 289 16.28 -7.05 15.63
CA GLY A 289 15.97 -7.64 14.33
C GLY A 289 17.19 -7.70 13.42
N TYR A 290 16.94 -7.65 12.12
CA TYR A 290 17.94 -7.74 11.08
C TYR A 290 17.68 -6.74 9.96
N THR A 291 18.72 -6.13 9.43
CA THR A 291 18.66 -5.23 8.27
C THR A 291 19.40 -5.84 7.08
N TYR A 292 18.85 -5.69 5.89
CA TYR A 292 19.49 -6.04 4.63
C TYR A 292 19.48 -4.84 3.68
N ILE A 293 20.56 -4.66 2.93
CA ILE A 293 20.69 -3.58 1.94
C ILE A 293 20.84 -4.23 0.57
N GLY A 294 19.81 -4.10 -0.25
CA GLY A 294 19.80 -4.60 -1.62
C GLY A 294 20.70 -3.78 -2.54
N LYS A 295 20.98 -4.34 -3.71
CA LYS A 295 21.89 -3.75 -4.72
C LYS A 295 21.47 -2.36 -5.21
N SER A 296 20.18 -2.07 -5.19
CA SER A 296 19.59 -0.76 -5.50
C SER A 296 19.79 0.28 -4.39
N GLY A 297 20.31 -0.10 -3.23
CA GLY A 297 20.30 0.72 -2.01
C GLY A 297 19.00 0.60 -1.21
N THR A 298 18.03 -0.19 -1.68
CA THR A 298 16.78 -0.49 -0.95
C THR A 298 17.12 -1.20 0.36
N ARG A 299 16.51 -0.74 1.46
CA ARG A 299 16.73 -1.31 2.80
C ARG A 299 15.53 -2.17 3.17
N TYR A 300 15.81 -3.35 3.70
CA TYR A 300 14.85 -4.33 4.15
C TYR A 300 15.12 -4.62 5.63
N TYR A 301 14.07 -4.92 6.39
CA TYR A 301 14.18 -5.24 7.80
C TYR A 301 13.35 -6.50 8.08
N THR A 302 13.82 -7.36 8.99
CA THR A 302 13.09 -8.54 9.47
C THR A 302 13.40 -8.77 10.93
N TRP A 303 12.50 -9.41 11.67
CA TRP A 303 12.70 -9.76 13.07
C TRP A 303 13.29 -11.17 13.25
N THR A 304 13.26 -12.00 12.21
CA THR A 304 13.73 -13.39 12.25
C THR A 304 14.40 -13.79 10.94
N LEU A 305 15.46 -14.62 11.00
CA LEU A 305 16.13 -15.22 9.83
C LEU A 305 15.83 -16.71 9.65
N GLU A 306 14.89 -17.29 10.41
CA GLU A 306 14.63 -18.73 10.34
C GLU A 306 14.04 -19.13 8.98
N ALA A 307 14.78 -19.96 8.24
CA ALA A 307 14.28 -20.59 7.04
C ALA A 307 13.21 -21.62 7.42
N LYS A 308 11.98 -21.43 6.94
CA LYS A 308 10.87 -22.35 7.15
C LYS A 308 11.30 -23.77 6.77
N ARG A 309 11.40 -24.70 7.74
CA ARG A 309 11.51 -26.13 7.43
C ARG A 309 10.23 -26.50 6.69
N ARG A 310 10.35 -26.86 5.41
CA ARG A 310 9.26 -27.53 4.70
C ARG A 310 8.97 -28.82 5.45
N GLU A 311 7.88 -28.84 6.21
CA GLU A 311 7.28 -30.11 6.62
C GLU A 311 6.81 -30.79 5.34
N ALA A 312 7.52 -31.85 4.95
CA ALA A 312 7.11 -32.71 3.87
C ALA A 312 5.81 -33.40 4.31
N ALA A 313 4.68 -32.96 3.76
CA ALA A 313 3.42 -33.65 3.91
C ALA A 313 3.58 -35.11 3.40
N ARG A 314 3.37 -36.06 4.31
CA ARG A 314 3.12 -37.48 4.02
C ARG A 314 1.62 -37.72 4.03
#